data_AF-A0A4R7BVW5-F1
#
_entry.id   AF-A0A4R7BVW5-F1
#
_cell.length_a   1.000
_cell.length_b   1.000
_cell.length_c   1.000
_cell.angle_alpha   90.00
_cell.angle_beta   90.00
_cell.angle_gamma   90.00
#
_symmetry.space_group_name_H-M   'P 1'
#
loop_
_entity.id
_entity.type
_entity.pdbx_description
1 polymer ?
#
loop_
_entity_poly.entity_id
_entity_poly.type
_entity_poly.pdbx_seq_one_letter_code
_entity_poly.pdbx_strand_id
1 'polypeptide(L)'
;MPKRTMPESEVANLPIFRNLSARRRADLLADAVQHGVSSGTMLFEQGEVPNFQLLVLSGSAHLFGRSAEGREVLIEVVRAPDLIIPAAVATGAPYLMRARVPEPSRLLMIRAATFREAVAADPVLAQAVIGSLAQQFRRMVRQVKNLKLRSSTERVGCYILALAARQGTLDRAALPYEKSLIASELGMTRESFSRSLSNLEEGIEVQGSTILIRDAAALIRICRPDQLIDGDIYNLAPRGAKTPVSGLPRPIERPPGH
;
A
#
# COMPACT_ATOMS: atom_id res chain seq x y z
N MET A 1 -24.51 -3.03 -17.92
CA MET A 1 -24.09 -4.06 -16.93
C MET A 1 -24.61 -3.67 -15.55
N PRO A 2 -25.07 -4.59 -14.71
CA PRO A 2 -25.85 -4.24 -13.53
C PRO A 2 -24.98 -3.51 -12.48
N LYS A 3 -25.44 -2.33 -12.05
CA LYS A 3 -24.96 -1.70 -10.82
C LYS A 3 -25.22 -2.70 -9.68
N ARG A 4 -24.17 -3.26 -9.09
CA ARG A 4 -24.32 -4.04 -7.86
C ARG A 4 -24.38 -3.06 -6.71
N THR A 5 -25.53 -2.97 -6.05
CA THR A 5 -25.69 -2.20 -4.82
C THR A 5 -24.95 -2.95 -3.70
N MET A 6 -23.99 -2.29 -3.06
CA MET A 6 -23.24 -2.87 -1.95
C MET A 6 -24.12 -2.88 -0.68
N PRO A 7 -24.10 -3.95 0.14
CA PRO A 7 -24.85 -3.95 1.40
C PRO A 7 -24.37 -2.80 2.29
N GLU A 8 -25.30 -2.07 2.93
CA GLU A 8 -24.97 -0.91 3.78
C GLU A 8 -23.97 -1.27 4.89
N SER A 9 -24.03 -2.50 5.40
CA SER A 9 -23.11 -3.03 6.41
C SER A 9 -21.66 -3.19 5.91
N GLU A 10 -21.45 -3.54 4.64
CA GLU A 10 -20.11 -3.62 4.04
C GLU A 10 -19.52 -2.21 3.90
N VAL A 11 -20.35 -1.24 3.54
CA VAL A 11 -19.90 0.15 3.36
C VAL A 11 -19.59 0.82 4.71
N ALA A 12 -20.46 0.62 5.70
CA ALA A 12 -20.31 1.23 7.02
C ALA A 12 -19.01 0.82 7.74
N ASN A 13 -18.47 -0.36 7.44
CA ASN A 13 -17.23 -0.84 8.06
C ASN A 13 -15.95 -0.31 7.40
N LEU A 14 -16.04 0.39 6.27
CA LEU A 14 -14.86 0.93 5.60
C LEU A 14 -14.27 2.10 6.40
N PRO A 15 -12.93 2.21 6.51
CA PRO A 15 -12.28 3.21 7.36
C PRO A 15 -12.74 4.66 7.12
N ILE A 16 -13.04 5.02 5.87
CA ILE A 16 -13.50 6.35 5.49
C ILE A 16 -14.97 6.62 5.86
N PHE A 17 -15.80 5.59 6.03
CA PHE A 17 -17.24 5.72 6.27
C PHE A 17 -17.68 5.37 7.70
N ARG A 18 -16.80 4.76 8.50
CA ARG A 18 -17.12 4.23 9.84
C ARG A 18 -17.74 5.26 10.80
N ASN A 19 -17.34 6.52 10.69
CA ASN A 19 -17.78 7.58 11.61
C ASN A 19 -18.90 8.46 11.00
N LEU A 20 -19.29 8.22 9.75
CA LEU A 20 -20.36 8.99 9.13
C LEU A 20 -21.73 8.57 9.66
N SER A 21 -22.71 9.47 9.62
CA SER A 21 -24.11 9.09 9.85
C SER A 21 -24.65 8.25 8.67
N ALA A 22 -25.68 7.43 8.93
CA ALA A 22 -26.30 6.63 7.88
C ALA A 22 -26.81 7.49 6.71
N ARG A 23 -27.43 8.63 7.01
CA ARG A 23 -27.88 9.60 6.00
C ARG A 23 -26.72 10.11 5.14
N ARG A 24 -25.61 10.51 5.75
CA ARG A 24 -24.44 11.02 5.01
C ARG A 24 -23.77 9.97 4.16
N ARG A 25 -23.70 8.72 4.64
CA ARG A 25 -23.27 7.59 3.82
C ARG A 25 -24.19 7.41 2.62
N ALA A 26 -25.51 7.38 2.84
CA ALA A 26 -26.48 7.23 1.76
C ALA A 26 -26.33 8.35 0.70
N ASP A 27 -26.20 9.60 1.13
CA ASP A 27 -26.00 10.76 0.24
C ASP A 27 -24.74 10.58 -0.64
N LEU A 28 -23.61 10.19 -0.04
CA LEU A 28 -22.34 10.01 -0.74
C LEU A 28 -22.37 8.81 -1.70
N LEU A 29 -23.14 7.78 -1.37
CA LEU A 29 -23.21 6.52 -2.10
C LEU A 29 -24.33 6.47 -3.13
N ALA A 30 -25.24 7.46 -3.14
CA ALA A 30 -26.42 7.47 -4.01
C ALA A 30 -26.05 7.26 -5.50
N ASP A 31 -24.96 7.89 -5.94
CA ASP A 31 -24.43 7.77 -7.29
C ASP A 31 -23.14 6.94 -7.38
N ALA A 32 -22.74 6.30 -6.28
CA ALA A 32 -21.53 5.50 -6.28
C ALA A 32 -21.75 4.22 -7.09
N VAL A 33 -20.73 3.84 -7.85
CA VAL A 33 -20.74 2.62 -8.66
C VAL A 33 -19.73 1.66 -8.12
N GLN A 34 -20.20 0.46 -7.80
CA GLN A 34 -19.31 -0.66 -7.55
C GLN A 34 -18.94 -1.32 -8.89
N HIS A 35 -17.65 -1.46 -9.13
CA HIS A 35 -17.14 -2.04 -10.37
C HIS A 35 -16.15 -3.17 -10.08
N GLY A 36 -16.42 -4.33 -10.67
CA GLY A 36 -15.47 -5.44 -10.74
C GLY A 36 -14.52 -5.20 -11.91
N VAL A 37 -13.22 -5.24 -11.64
CA VAL A 37 -12.18 -4.90 -12.60
C VAL A 37 -11.28 -6.11 -12.81
N SER A 38 -11.06 -6.47 -14.07
CA SER A 38 -10.17 -7.58 -14.45
C SER A 38 -8.70 -7.21 -14.22
N SER A 39 -7.86 -8.22 -13.98
CA SER A 39 -6.40 -8.06 -13.99
C SER A 39 -5.92 -7.39 -15.29
N GLY A 40 -4.92 -6.52 -15.18
CA GLY A 40 -4.33 -5.77 -16.27
C GLY A 40 -5.05 -4.46 -16.61
N THR A 41 -6.24 -4.20 -16.06
CA THR A 41 -7.02 -2.99 -16.38
C THR A 41 -6.30 -1.73 -15.90
N MET A 42 -6.17 -0.76 -16.80
CA MET A 42 -5.78 0.61 -16.46
C MET A 42 -6.98 1.39 -15.93
N LEU A 43 -6.85 1.96 -14.73
CA LEU A 43 -7.90 2.75 -14.09
C LEU A 43 -7.91 4.20 -14.56
N PHE A 44 -6.72 4.77 -14.77
CA PHE A 44 -6.48 6.12 -15.27
C PHE A 44 -5.03 6.28 -15.72
N GLU A 45 -4.79 7.27 -16.56
CA GLU A 45 -3.46 7.65 -17.04
C GLU A 45 -2.84 8.81 -16.23
N GLN A 46 -1.51 8.88 -16.26
CA GLN A 46 -0.77 10.02 -15.69
C GLN A 46 -1.10 11.28 -16.49
N GLY A 47 -1.42 12.37 -15.79
CA GLY A 47 -1.85 13.63 -16.38
C GLY A 47 -3.36 13.77 -16.59
N GLU A 48 -4.14 12.70 -16.40
CA GLU A 48 -5.60 12.80 -16.42
C GLU A 48 -6.13 13.50 -15.16
N VAL A 49 -7.21 14.26 -15.32
CA VAL A 49 -7.92 14.88 -14.20
C VAL A 49 -8.96 13.89 -13.64
N PRO A 50 -9.04 13.71 -12.31
CA PRO A 50 -9.96 12.75 -11.71
C PRO A 50 -11.44 13.04 -11.95
N ASN A 51 -12.15 12.07 -12.52
CA ASN A 51 -13.61 12.07 -12.61
C ASN A 51 -14.28 11.37 -11.43
N PHE A 52 -13.55 10.47 -10.75
CA PHE A 52 -14.04 9.70 -9.61
C PHE A 52 -13.00 9.64 -8.50
N GLN A 53 -13.46 9.62 -7.24
CA GLN A 53 -12.72 9.01 -6.16
C GLN A 53 -12.88 7.50 -6.23
N LEU A 54 -11.75 6.80 -6.26
CA LEU A 54 -11.70 5.34 -6.25
C LEU A 54 -11.31 4.84 -4.86
N LEU A 55 -12.01 3.82 -4.38
CA LEU A 55 -11.67 3.06 -3.18
C LEU A 55 -11.52 1.59 -3.55
N VAL A 56 -10.40 0.97 -3.19
CA VAL A 56 -10.20 -0.46 -3.38
C VAL A 56 -10.97 -1.21 -2.30
N LEU A 57 -11.97 -1.99 -2.68
CA LEU A 57 -12.77 -2.82 -1.76
C LEU A 57 -12.13 -4.21 -1.57
N SER A 58 -11.57 -4.77 -2.63
CA SER A 58 -10.80 -6.02 -2.61
C SER A 58 -9.75 -6.02 -3.72
N GLY A 59 -8.62 -6.69 -3.50
CA GLY A 59 -7.47 -6.66 -4.41
C GLY A 59 -6.56 -5.45 -4.15
N SER A 60 -5.97 -4.92 -5.22
CA SER A 60 -5.03 -3.80 -5.14
C SER A 60 -4.95 -2.97 -6.42
N ALA A 61 -4.33 -1.80 -6.32
CA ALA A 61 -3.95 -0.97 -7.44
C ALA A 61 -2.46 -0.64 -7.35
N HIS A 62 -1.75 -0.86 -8.46
CA HIS A 62 -0.34 -0.53 -8.60
C HIS A 62 -0.22 0.84 -9.28
N LEU A 63 0.43 1.79 -8.60
CA LEU A 63 0.62 3.16 -9.04
C LEU A 63 2.00 3.32 -9.66
N PHE A 64 2.05 3.66 -10.94
CA PHE A 64 3.29 3.79 -11.70
C PHE A 64 3.54 5.25 -12.09
N GLY A 65 4.78 5.70 -11.95
CA GLY A 65 5.26 6.94 -12.55
C GLY A 65 5.91 6.63 -13.90
N ARG A 66 5.65 7.49 -14.90
CA ARG A 66 6.25 7.38 -16.24
C ARG A 66 7.08 8.63 -16.57
N SER A 67 8.31 8.42 -17.02
CA SER A 67 9.16 9.49 -17.56
C SER A 67 8.77 9.87 -18.99
N ALA A 68 9.30 11.00 -19.49
CA ALA A 68 9.12 11.42 -20.88
C ALA A 68 9.69 10.41 -21.89
N GLU A 69 10.75 9.67 -21.51
CA GLU A 69 11.37 8.61 -22.31
C GLU A 69 10.60 7.28 -22.23
N GLY A 70 9.46 7.24 -21.54
CA GLY A 70 8.62 6.05 -21.42
C GLY A 70 9.08 5.05 -20.35
N ARG A 71 10.12 5.36 -19.57
CA ARG A 71 10.52 4.53 -18.43
C ARG A 71 9.42 4.56 -17.38
N GLU A 72 8.94 3.38 -17.00
CA GLU A 72 7.90 3.20 -15.99
C GLU A 72 8.49 2.61 -14.70
N VAL A 73 8.06 3.12 -13.55
CA VAL A 73 8.50 2.66 -12.23
C VAL A 73 7.30 2.56 -11.30
N LEU A 74 7.15 1.42 -10.61
CA LEU A 74 6.17 1.25 -9.54
C LEU A 74 6.53 2.17 -8.35
N ILE A 75 5.63 3.10 -8.02
CA ILE A 75 5.79 4.05 -6.91
C ILE A 75 5.09 3.52 -5.66
N GLU A 76 3.86 3.05 -5.77
CA GLU A 76 3.06 2.61 -4.62
C GLU A 76 2.11 1.47 -4.97
N VAL A 77 1.85 0.60 -4.00
CA VAL A 77 0.82 -0.43 -4.06
C VAL A 77 -0.28 -0.10 -3.05
N VAL A 78 -1.45 0.29 -3.55
CA VAL A 78 -2.64 0.59 -2.75
C VAL A 78 -3.45 -0.70 -2.58
N ARG A 79 -3.58 -1.19 -1.34
CA ARG A 79 -4.28 -2.45 -1.03
C ARG A 79 -5.60 -2.18 -0.34
N ALA A 80 -6.57 -3.05 -0.59
CA ALA A 80 -7.87 -2.95 0.07
C ALA A 80 -7.76 -3.06 1.62
N PRO A 81 -8.59 -2.33 2.38
CA PRO A 81 -9.41 -1.19 1.97
C PRO A 81 -8.63 0.14 2.05
N ASP A 82 -8.41 0.82 0.92
CA ASP A 82 -7.76 2.15 0.90
C ASP A 82 -8.17 2.97 -0.34
N LEU A 83 -8.08 4.29 -0.22
CA LEU A 83 -8.36 5.25 -1.30
C LEU A 83 -7.19 5.31 -2.27
N ILE A 84 -7.49 5.44 -3.56
CA ILE A 84 -6.48 5.73 -4.58
C ILE A 84 -6.37 7.25 -4.76
N ILE A 85 -5.18 7.80 -4.48
CA ILE A 85 -4.77 9.21 -4.69
C ILE A 85 -5.90 10.23 -4.35
N PRO A 86 -6.45 10.24 -3.13
CA PRO A 86 -7.47 11.20 -2.73
C PRO A 86 -7.02 12.66 -2.83
N ALA A 87 -5.72 12.91 -2.77
CA ALA A 87 -5.15 14.26 -2.94
C ALA A 87 -5.51 14.87 -4.30
N ALA A 88 -5.40 14.09 -5.38
CA ALA A 88 -5.72 14.56 -6.72
C ALA A 88 -7.21 14.88 -6.85
N VAL A 89 -8.08 14.03 -6.28
CA VAL A 89 -9.52 14.22 -6.35
C VAL A 89 -9.97 15.44 -5.54
N ALA A 90 -9.44 15.59 -4.33
CA ALA A 90 -9.74 16.70 -3.43
C ALA A 90 -9.31 18.06 -3.99
N THR A 91 -8.16 18.10 -4.68
CA THR A 91 -7.61 19.34 -5.27
C THR A 91 -8.04 19.58 -6.72
N GLY A 92 -8.61 18.58 -7.40
CA GLY A 92 -8.88 18.64 -8.84
C GLY A 92 -7.61 18.64 -9.70
N ALA A 93 -6.46 18.30 -9.13
CA ALA A 93 -5.19 18.27 -9.83
C ALA A 93 -5.05 17.01 -10.71
N PRO A 94 -4.30 17.09 -11.82
CA PRO A 94 -3.94 15.92 -12.62
C PRO A 94 -3.24 14.83 -11.81
N TYR A 95 -3.44 13.57 -12.17
CA TYR A 95 -2.70 12.46 -11.55
C TYR A 95 -1.21 12.54 -11.89
N LEU A 96 -0.35 12.44 -10.87
CA LEU A 96 1.11 12.34 -11.03
C LEU A 96 1.59 10.93 -11.40
N MET A 97 0.68 9.96 -11.41
CA MET A 97 0.93 8.55 -11.64
C MET A 97 -0.23 7.95 -12.45
N ARG A 98 -0.03 6.79 -13.05
CA ARG A 98 -1.09 5.97 -13.63
C ARG A 98 -1.36 4.76 -12.75
N ALA A 99 -2.56 4.20 -12.82
CA ALA A 99 -2.93 3.07 -11.96
C ALA A 99 -3.37 1.84 -12.76
N ARG A 100 -2.76 0.69 -12.47
CA ARG A 100 -3.13 -0.60 -13.04
C ARG A 100 -3.55 -1.58 -11.96
N VAL A 101 -4.57 -2.38 -12.24
CA VAL A 101 -5.02 -3.46 -11.37
C VAL A 101 -4.25 -4.75 -11.70
N PRO A 102 -3.46 -5.33 -10.78
CA PRO A 102 -2.67 -6.54 -11.04
C PRO A 102 -3.48 -7.84 -10.92
N GLU A 103 -4.55 -7.86 -10.14
CA GLU A 103 -5.43 -9.03 -9.93
C GLU A 103 -6.91 -8.64 -10.00
N PRO A 104 -7.84 -9.57 -10.26
CA PRO A 104 -9.27 -9.26 -10.20
C PRO A 104 -9.64 -8.50 -8.92
N SER A 105 -10.16 -7.29 -9.07
CA SER A 105 -10.36 -6.36 -7.96
C SER A 105 -11.78 -5.79 -7.96
N ARG A 106 -12.24 -5.32 -6.79
CA ARG A 106 -13.50 -4.60 -6.64
C ARG A 106 -13.20 -3.17 -6.24
N LEU A 107 -13.75 -2.21 -6.97
CA LEU A 107 -13.62 -0.79 -6.68
C LEU A 107 -14.99 -0.18 -6.38
N LEU A 108 -15.00 0.79 -5.47
CA LEU A 108 -16.09 1.74 -5.33
C LEU A 108 -15.67 3.05 -6.01
N MET A 109 -16.52 3.55 -6.89
CA MET A 109 -16.30 4.77 -7.66
C MET A 109 -17.32 5.82 -7.23
N ILE A 110 -16.86 6.92 -6.64
CA ILE A 110 -17.71 8.05 -6.22
C ILE A 110 -17.39 9.21 -7.14
N ARG A 111 -18.39 9.90 -7.70
CA ARG A 111 -18.14 11.07 -8.57
C ARG A 111 -17.26 12.08 -7.84
N ALA A 112 -16.22 12.57 -8.51
CA ALA A 112 -15.22 13.46 -7.89
C ALA A 112 -15.86 14.75 -7.34
N ALA A 113 -16.83 15.32 -8.05
CA ALA A 113 -17.57 16.49 -7.59
C ALA A 113 -18.35 16.20 -6.28
N THR A 114 -19.14 15.13 -6.26
CA THR A 114 -19.89 14.69 -5.07
C THR A 114 -18.96 14.40 -3.88
N PHE A 115 -17.81 13.77 -4.14
CA PHE A 115 -16.81 13.51 -3.09
C PHE A 115 -16.26 14.82 -2.52
N ARG A 116 -15.88 15.79 -3.36
CA ARG A 116 -15.38 17.10 -2.91
C ARG A 116 -16.43 17.88 -2.12
N GLU A 117 -17.66 17.93 -2.62
CA GLU A 117 -18.78 18.59 -1.95
C GLU A 117 -19.04 17.97 -0.57
N ALA A 118 -19.06 16.64 -0.48
CA ALA A 118 -19.25 15.93 0.78
C ALA A 118 -18.09 16.20 1.76
N VAL A 119 -16.84 16.19 1.29
CA VAL A 119 -15.66 16.52 2.12
C VAL A 119 -15.72 17.95 2.64
N ALA A 120 -16.17 18.91 1.83
CA ALA A 120 -16.30 20.30 2.24
C ALA A 120 -17.45 20.51 3.25
N ALA A 121 -18.53 19.74 3.13
CA ALA A 121 -19.73 19.91 3.95
C ALA A 121 -19.73 19.12 5.26
N ASP A 122 -18.91 18.07 5.40
CA ASP A 122 -18.91 17.17 6.55
C ASP A 122 -17.52 17.08 7.21
N PRO A 123 -17.34 17.69 8.41
CA PRO A 123 -16.06 17.64 9.13
C PRO A 123 -15.60 16.22 9.48
N VAL A 124 -16.52 15.28 9.69
CA VAL A 124 -16.17 13.89 10.01
C VAL A 124 -15.57 13.19 8.79
N LEU A 125 -16.15 13.41 7.61
CA LEU A 125 -15.58 12.92 6.35
C LEU A 125 -14.24 13.59 6.05
N ALA A 126 -14.16 14.92 6.23
CA ALA A 126 -12.92 15.66 6.04
C ALA A 126 -11.78 15.10 6.89
N GLN A 127 -12.03 14.84 8.17
CA GLN A 127 -11.03 14.23 9.05
C GLN A 127 -10.64 12.81 8.62
N ALA A 128 -11.59 12.00 8.14
CA ALA A 128 -11.27 10.68 7.60
C ALA A 128 -10.38 10.76 6.35
N VAL A 129 -10.64 11.71 5.46
CA VAL A 129 -9.82 11.96 4.26
C VAL A 129 -8.44 12.51 4.63
N ILE A 130 -8.34 13.46 5.56
CA ILE A 130 -7.07 13.96 6.09
C ILE A 130 -6.26 12.81 6.72
N GLY A 131 -6.92 11.92 7.47
CA GLY A 131 -6.30 10.73 8.01
C GLY A 131 -5.71 9.82 6.92
N SER A 132 -6.45 9.57 5.84
CA SER A 132 -5.96 8.80 4.68
C SER A 132 -4.76 9.50 4.05
N LEU A 133 -4.87 10.80 3.73
CA LEU A 133 -3.78 11.61 3.17
C LEU A 133 -2.51 11.58 4.03
N ALA A 134 -2.66 11.71 5.36
CA ALA A 134 -1.55 11.63 6.29
C ALA A 134 -0.88 10.24 6.27
N GLN A 135 -1.64 9.15 6.15
CA GLN A 135 -1.05 7.81 5.99
C GLN A 135 -0.32 7.68 4.66
N GLN A 136 -0.88 8.15 3.54
CA GLN A 136 -0.21 8.12 2.24
C GLN A 136 1.11 8.92 2.27
N PHE A 137 1.08 10.13 2.83
CA PHE A 137 2.27 10.96 3.00
C PHE A 137 3.35 10.24 3.83
N ARG A 138 2.97 9.61 4.94
CA ARG A 138 3.91 8.83 5.76
C ARG A 138 4.50 7.64 5.00
N ARG A 139 3.72 6.95 4.16
CA ARG A 139 4.24 5.89 3.27
C ARG A 139 5.27 6.44 2.29
N MET A 140 4.99 7.56 1.64
CA MET A 140 5.93 8.22 0.73
C MET A 140 7.22 8.64 1.45
N VAL A 141 7.14 9.22 2.65
CA VAL A 141 8.33 9.58 3.44
C VAL A 141 9.17 8.33 3.78
N ARG A 142 8.54 7.23 4.18
CA ARG A 142 9.25 5.97 4.45
C ARG A 142 9.95 5.42 3.20
N GLN A 143 9.29 5.47 2.05
CA GLN A 143 9.91 5.06 0.78
C GLN A 143 11.12 5.94 0.44
N VAL A 144 11.02 7.27 0.59
CA VAL A 144 12.16 8.17 0.37
C VAL A 144 13.30 7.86 1.33
N LYS A 145 13.02 7.66 2.62
CA LYS A 145 14.04 7.23 3.61
C LYS A 145 14.70 5.91 3.18
N ASN A 146 13.89 4.91 2.78
CA ASN A 146 14.37 3.62 2.32
C ASN A 146 15.30 3.74 1.09
N LEU A 147 14.98 4.62 0.15
CA LEU A 147 15.81 4.87 -1.04
C LEU A 147 17.10 5.64 -0.74
N LYS A 148 17.07 6.57 0.22
CA LYS A 148 18.19 7.48 0.51
C LYS A 148 19.17 6.95 1.56
N LEU A 149 18.70 6.16 2.52
CA LEU A 149 19.48 5.75 3.69
C LEU A 149 19.96 4.30 3.63
N ARG A 150 19.51 3.50 2.66
CA ARG A 150 19.84 2.08 2.56
C ARG A 150 20.47 1.71 1.23
N SER A 151 21.41 0.77 1.31
CA SER A 151 21.91 0.02 0.19
C SER A 151 20.82 -0.85 -0.45
N SER A 152 21.05 -1.31 -1.68
CA SER A 152 20.14 -2.26 -2.35
C SER A 152 19.94 -3.54 -1.53
N THR A 153 21.00 -4.07 -0.92
CA THR A 153 20.93 -5.30 -0.10
C THR A 153 20.06 -5.12 1.13
N GLU A 154 20.24 -4.02 1.88
CA GLU A 154 19.40 -3.69 3.03
C GLU A 154 17.93 -3.51 2.65
N ARG A 155 17.65 -2.84 1.52
CA ARG A 155 16.28 -2.68 1.00
C ARG A 155 15.61 -4.03 0.70
N VAL A 156 16.32 -4.94 0.03
CA VAL A 156 15.79 -6.27 -0.32
C VAL A 156 15.52 -7.11 0.93
N GLY A 157 16.46 -7.18 1.87
CA GLY A 157 16.24 -8.00 3.07
C GLY A 157 15.20 -7.41 4.03
N CYS A 158 15.12 -6.09 4.19
CA CYS A 158 14.02 -5.46 4.94
C CYS A 158 12.66 -5.72 4.27
N TYR A 159 12.58 -5.69 2.95
CA TYR A 159 11.36 -6.07 2.21
C TYR A 159 10.95 -7.51 2.49
N ILE A 160 11.89 -8.46 2.46
CA ILE A 160 11.62 -9.88 2.74
C ILE A 160 11.08 -10.06 4.17
N LEU A 161 11.73 -9.42 5.16
CA LEU A 161 11.29 -9.46 6.56
C LEU A 161 9.88 -8.86 6.74
N ALA A 162 9.62 -7.71 6.11
CA ALA A 162 8.30 -7.07 6.15
C ALA A 162 7.23 -7.92 5.47
N LEU A 163 7.56 -8.57 4.36
CA LEU A 163 6.64 -9.44 3.62
C LEU A 163 6.29 -10.70 4.42
N ALA A 164 7.29 -11.36 5.00
CA ALA A 164 7.13 -12.50 5.91
C ALA A 164 6.23 -12.14 7.10
N ALA A 165 6.50 -11.01 7.77
CA ALA A 165 5.66 -10.53 8.87
C ALA A 165 4.21 -10.30 8.44
N ARG A 166 3.99 -9.65 7.29
CA ARG A 166 2.66 -9.36 6.72
C ARG A 166 1.87 -10.60 6.36
N GLN A 167 2.56 -11.67 5.99
CA GLN A 167 1.94 -12.95 5.66
C GLN A 167 1.73 -13.85 6.89
N GLY A 168 2.25 -13.45 8.05
CA GLY A 168 2.23 -14.29 9.25
C GLY A 168 3.16 -15.51 9.15
N THR A 169 4.09 -15.52 8.18
CA THR A 169 5.02 -16.62 7.91
C THR A 169 6.43 -16.15 8.19
N LEU A 170 6.91 -16.35 9.42
CA LEU A 170 8.19 -15.77 9.87
C LEU A 170 9.42 -16.48 9.29
N ASP A 171 9.24 -17.70 8.79
CA ASP A 171 10.28 -18.55 8.19
C ASP A 171 10.36 -18.41 6.66
N ARG A 172 9.42 -17.68 6.03
CA ARG A 172 9.37 -17.53 4.58
C ARG A 172 8.58 -16.30 4.13
N ALA A 173 8.93 -15.77 2.97
CA ALA A 173 8.17 -14.75 2.27
C ALA A 173 7.76 -15.26 0.88
N ALA A 174 6.46 -15.34 0.62
CA ALA A 174 5.93 -15.61 -0.71
C ALA A 174 5.85 -14.30 -1.51
N LEU A 175 6.64 -14.17 -2.57
CA LEU A 175 6.68 -12.96 -3.38
C LEU A 175 5.32 -12.74 -4.05
N PRO A 176 4.67 -11.58 -3.84
CA PRO A 176 3.30 -11.34 -4.32
C PRO A 176 3.22 -11.10 -5.84
N TYR A 177 4.36 -10.85 -6.49
CA TYR A 177 4.48 -10.61 -7.92
C TYR A 177 5.90 -10.93 -8.39
N GLU A 178 6.10 -10.84 -9.71
CA GLU A 178 7.38 -11.03 -10.37
C GLU A 178 8.51 -10.21 -9.74
N LYS A 179 9.71 -10.82 -9.66
CA LYS A 179 10.91 -10.19 -9.07
C LYS A 179 11.28 -8.86 -9.74
N SER A 180 10.98 -8.68 -11.03
CA SER A 180 11.20 -7.42 -11.74
C SER A 180 10.32 -6.29 -11.21
N LEU A 181 9.07 -6.59 -10.83
CA LEU A 181 8.16 -5.61 -10.27
C LEU A 181 8.54 -5.25 -8.82
N ILE A 182 9.01 -6.24 -8.04
CA ILE A 182 9.61 -6.00 -6.71
C ILE A 182 10.86 -5.15 -6.83
N ALA A 183 11.75 -5.44 -7.78
CA ALA A 183 12.93 -4.62 -8.03
C ALA A 183 12.54 -3.16 -8.33
N SER A 184 11.51 -2.97 -9.17
CA SER A 184 10.97 -1.64 -9.47
C SER A 184 10.41 -0.94 -8.23
N GLU A 185 9.62 -1.61 -7.41
CA GLU A 185 9.07 -1.07 -6.15
C GLU A 185 10.18 -0.64 -5.19
N LEU A 186 11.24 -1.44 -5.12
CA LEU A 186 12.40 -1.14 -4.29
C LEU A 186 13.32 -0.10 -4.92
N GLY A 187 13.00 0.46 -6.10
CA GLY A 187 13.78 1.48 -6.78
C GLY A 187 15.16 0.97 -7.21
N MET A 188 15.21 -0.22 -7.81
CA MET A 188 16.44 -0.82 -8.36
C MET A 188 16.17 -1.62 -9.64
N THR A 189 17.22 -1.99 -10.36
CA THR A 189 17.10 -2.85 -11.54
C THR A 189 16.95 -4.32 -11.13
N ARG A 190 16.46 -5.16 -12.05
CA ARG A 190 16.34 -6.61 -11.83
C ARG A 190 17.69 -7.24 -11.48
N GLU A 191 18.75 -6.80 -12.14
CA GLU A 191 20.11 -7.29 -11.92
C GLU A 191 20.62 -6.87 -10.54
N SER A 192 20.33 -5.64 -10.12
CA SER A 192 20.66 -5.18 -8.76
C SER A 192 19.88 -5.97 -7.71
N PHE A 193 18.60 -6.30 -7.96
CA PHE A 193 17.80 -7.11 -7.06
C PHE A 193 18.35 -8.53 -6.93
N SER A 194 18.68 -9.18 -8.04
CA SER A 194 19.33 -10.50 -8.04
C SER A 194 20.66 -10.50 -7.30
N ARG A 195 21.52 -9.50 -7.53
CA ARG A 195 22.79 -9.36 -6.77
C ARG A 195 22.55 -9.16 -5.28
N SER A 196 21.55 -8.37 -4.91
CA SER A 196 21.18 -8.17 -3.51
C SER A 196 20.64 -9.45 -2.85
N LEU A 197 19.91 -10.30 -3.57
CA LEU A 197 19.53 -11.63 -3.08
C LEU A 197 20.76 -12.51 -2.85
N SER A 198 21.73 -12.51 -3.78
CA SER A 198 22.95 -13.31 -3.61
C SER A 198 23.79 -12.86 -2.41
N ASN A 199 23.85 -11.54 -2.16
CA ASN A 199 24.51 -11.01 -0.97
C ASN A 199 23.82 -11.38 0.36
N LEU A 200 22.63 -11.99 0.30
CA LEU A 200 21.86 -12.44 1.47
C LEU A 200 21.83 -13.97 1.62
N GLU A 201 22.53 -14.73 0.76
CA GLU A 201 22.48 -16.21 0.72
C GLU A 201 22.82 -16.87 2.07
N GLU A 202 23.58 -16.22 2.95
CA GLU A 202 23.85 -16.72 4.31
C GLU A 202 22.60 -16.73 5.22
N GLY A 203 21.62 -15.86 4.95
CA GLY A 203 20.40 -15.73 5.75
C GLY A 203 19.13 -16.20 5.06
N ILE A 204 19.15 -16.36 3.73
CA ILE A 204 17.98 -16.73 2.93
C ILE A 204 18.29 -17.82 1.89
N GLU A 205 17.25 -18.54 1.49
CA GLU A 205 17.27 -19.45 0.34
C GLU A 205 16.14 -19.10 -0.62
N VAL A 206 16.46 -18.98 -1.91
CA VAL A 206 15.49 -18.58 -2.94
C VAL A 206 14.92 -19.82 -3.63
N GLN A 207 13.61 -20.06 -3.49
CA GLN A 207 12.87 -21.16 -4.11
C GLN A 207 11.75 -20.63 -5.03
N GLY A 208 12.12 -20.31 -6.27
CA GLY A 208 11.18 -19.75 -7.25
C GLY A 208 10.66 -18.37 -6.80
N SER A 209 9.35 -18.30 -6.52
CA SER A 209 8.66 -17.13 -5.95
C SER A 209 8.60 -17.13 -4.42
N THR A 210 9.14 -18.14 -3.75
CA THR A 210 9.23 -18.18 -2.28
C THR A 210 10.66 -17.93 -1.84
N ILE A 211 10.85 -17.13 -0.81
CA ILE A 211 12.14 -16.92 -0.14
C ILE A 211 12.05 -17.50 1.25
N LEU A 212 12.86 -18.52 1.55
CA LEU A 212 12.97 -19.10 2.88
C LEU A 212 13.97 -18.27 3.70
N ILE A 213 13.62 -17.95 4.94
CA ILE A 213 14.47 -17.23 5.88
C ILE A 213 15.13 -18.29 6.77
N ARG A 214 16.38 -18.62 6.47
CA ARG A 214 17.14 -19.67 7.16
C ARG A 214 17.73 -19.18 8.48
N ASP A 215 18.18 -17.93 8.51
CA ASP A 215 18.65 -17.25 9.71
C ASP A 215 18.13 -15.81 9.74
N ALA A 216 17.03 -15.61 10.47
CA ALA A 216 16.44 -14.30 10.66
C ALA A 216 17.39 -13.33 11.39
N ALA A 217 18.20 -13.81 12.35
CA ALA A 217 19.12 -12.98 13.12
C ALA A 217 20.28 -12.47 12.26
N ALA A 218 20.84 -13.32 11.38
CA ALA A 218 21.80 -12.89 10.37
C ALA A 218 21.18 -11.86 9.42
N LEU A 219 19.97 -12.12 8.92
CA LEU A 219 19.27 -11.22 8.00
C LEU A 219 19.04 -9.83 8.61
N ILE A 220 18.58 -9.75 9.87
CA ILE A 220 18.39 -8.48 10.58
C ILE A 220 19.71 -7.73 10.77
N ARG A 221 20.79 -8.44 11.09
CA ARG A 221 22.11 -7.85 11.32
C ARG A 221 22.66 -7.19 10.05
N ILE A 222 22.44 -7.83 8.90
CA ILE A 222 22.82 -7.31 7.59
C ILE A 222 21.92 -6.14 7.19
N CYS A 223 20.60 -6.28 7.38
CA CYS A 223 19.63 -5.35 6.78
C CYS A 223 19.27 -4.14 7.66
N ARG A 224 19.52 -4.25 8.98
CA ARG A 224 19.32 -3.19 9.97
C ARG A 224 17.94 -2.51 9.84
N PRO A 225 16.84 -3.25 10.04
CA PRO A 225 15.50 -2.67 10.01
C PRO A 225 15.37 -1.50 10.99
N ASP A 226 14.72 -0.44 10.54
CA ASP A 226 14.49 0.82 11.25
C ASP A 226 12.98 0.95 11.44
N GLN A 227 12.52 1.05 12.68
CA GLN A 227 11.10 1.14 12.99
C GLN A 227 10.38 2.32 12.31
N LEU A 228 11.07 3.43 12.06
CA LEU A 228 10.54 4.60 11.37
C LEU A 228 10.50 4.43 9.84
N ILE A 229 11.07 3.34 9.30
CA ILE A 229 11.02 2.97 7.88
C ILE A 229 10.17 1.69 7.68
N ASP A 230 10.38 0.67 8.51
CA ASP A 230 9.75 -0.65 8.41
C ASP A 230 8.72 -0.92 9.50
N GLY A 231 7.98 0.10 9.93
CA GLY A 231 7.02 -0.01 11.02
C GLY A 231 6.06 -1.22 10.93
N ASP A 232 5.79 -1.71 9.71
CA ASP A 232 5.00 -2.93 9.47
C ASP A 232 5.64 -4.18 10.05
N ILE A 233 6.99 -4.31 10.06
CA ILE A 233 7.72 -5.41 10.73
C ILE A 233 7.36 -5.48 12.22
N TYR A 234 7.10 -4.33 12.84
CA TYR A 234 6.88 -4.20 14.28
C TYR A 234 5.40 -4.25 14.68
N ASN A 235 4.48 -3.88 13.77
CA ASN A 235 3.05 -3.76 14.06
C ASN A 235 2.26 -5.08 13.94
N LEU A 236 2.90 -6.17 13.51
CA LEU A 236 2.24 -7.45 13.21
C LEU A 236 2.46 -8.54 14.26
N ALA A 237 3.17 -8.25 15.35
CA ALA A 237 3.16 -9.12 16.51
C ALA A 237 1.78 -9.02 17.19
N PRO A 238 1.06 -10.14 17.43
CA PRO A 238 -0.11 -10.11 18.31
C PRO A 238 0.27 -9.41 19.62
N ARG A 239 -0.59 -8.52 20.14
CA ARG A 239 -0.43 -7.95 21.49
C ARG A 239 -0.35 -9.12 22.48
N GLY A 240 0.86 -9.54 22.86
CA GLY A 240 1.10 -10.70 23.73
C GLY A 240 1.97 -11.82 23.14
N ALA A 241 2.30 -11.80 21.85
CA ALA A 241 3.33 -12.69 21.32
C ALA A 241 4.71 -12.14 21.68
N LYS A 242 5.57 -12.98 22.28
CA LYS A 242 7.01 -12.70 22.34
C LYS A 242 7.46 -12.42 20.91
N THR A 243 7.96 -11.23 20.64
CA THR A 243 8.49 -10.81 19.33
C THR A 243 9.37 -11.95 18.82
N PRO A 244 8.99 -12.65 17.75
CA PRO A 244 9.75 -13.82 17.31
C PRO A 244 11.03 -13.41 16.58
N VAL A 245 11.17 -12.11 16.32
CA VAL A 245 12.36 -11.53 15.72
C VAL A 245 13.33 -11.11 16.85
N SER A 246 13.91 -12.12 17.51
CA SER A 246 14.98 -11.98 18.50
C SER A 246 16.13 -11.15 17.89
N GLY A 247 16.15 -9.84 18.15
CA GLY A 247 17.17 -8.92 17.61
C GLY A 247 16.64 -7.56 17.13
N LEU A 248 15.32 -7.35 17.02
CA LEU A 248 14.78 -6.03 16.71
C LEU A 248 14.79 -5.11 17.94
N PRO A 249 15.07 -3.80 17.79
CA PRO A 249 14.88 -2.82 18.85
C PRO A 249 13.41 -2.74 19.28
N ARG A 250 13.15 -2.31 20.53
CA ARG A 250 11.78 -2.20 21.06
C ARG A 250 10.94 -1.21 20.25
N PRO A 251 9.63 -1.45 20.08
CA PRO A 251 8.76 -0.48 19.43
C PRO A 251 8.72 0.86 20.20
N ILE A 252 8.86 1.98 19.51
CA ILE A 252 8.45 3.32 19.94
C ILE A 252 6.99 3.25 20.41
N GLU A 253 6.77 3.52 21.70
CA GLU A 253 5.45 3.62 22.29
C GLU A 253 4.72 4.85 21.74
N ARG A 254 3.46 4.68 21.34
CA ARG A 254 2.59 5.84 21.11
C ARG A 254 2.12 6.36 22.46
N PRO A 255 2.11 7.69 22.69
CA PRO A 255 1.46 8.23 23.87
C PRO A 255 -0.02 7.79 23.88
N PRO A 256 -0.59 7.49 25.05
CA PRO A 256 -1.99 7.08 25.16
C PRO A 256 -2.91 8.22 24.68
N GLY A 257 -3.83 7.92 23.75
CA GLY A 257 -4.92 8.84 23.37
C GLY A 257 -4.89 9.47 21.98
N HIS A 258 -4.20 8.90 20.99
CA HIS A 258 -4.28 9.31 19.58
C HIS A 258 -4.77 8.22 18.63
#